data_AF-A0AAV9HDH8-F1
#
_entry.id   AF-A0AAV9HDH8-F1
#
_cell.length_a   1.000
_cell.length_b   1.000
_cell.length_c   1.000
_cell.angle_alpha   90.00
_cell.angle_beta   90.00
_cell.angle_gamma   90.00
#
_symmetry.space_group_name_H-M   'P 1'
#
loop_
_entity.id
_entity.type
_entity.pdbx_description
1 polymer ?
#
loop_
_entity_poly.entity_id
_entity_poly.type
_entity_poly.pdbx_seq_one_letter_code
_entity_poly.pdbx_strand_id
1 'polypeptide(L)'
;MLVVVPAIQLLNYLLGAWRQGVLIAQVAWLYNDLGGGDEPFVREIFLAVVFGLFNNGSLAVAIGPGYSGLSRQGLAWAMILGGVILTTMQVQDLKDQAGDKLRGRKSICLHVGEEFSRISIAVFVCLWSCVSGYSWGVSLLALSLIAIVAAVVMARVVLVRSPTADAKTWRLWCFWLSLLYALPVFGAL
;
A
#
# COMPACT_ATOMS: atom_id res chain seq x y z
N MET A 1 0.05 16.11 -20.35
CA MET A 1 0.39 14.68 -20.55
C MET A 1 1.42 14.46 -21.66
N LEU A 2 1.26 15.05 -22.85
CA LEU A 2 2.16 14.87 -24.00
C LEU A 2 3.65 15.16 -23.74
N VAL A 3 3.98 16.09 -22.83
CA VAL A 3 5.37 16.42 -22.47
C VAL A 3 5.80 15.73 -21.16
N VAL A 4 4.92 15.71 -20.17
CA VAL A 4 5.21 15.21 -18.82
C VAL A 4 5.49 13.70 -18.83
N VAL A 5 4.71 12.91 -19.57
CA VAL A 5 4.91 11.45 -19.63
C VAL A 5 6.29 11.13 -20.24
N PRO A 6 6.66 11.62 -21.44
CA PRO A 6 8.01 11.41 -21.96
C PRO A 6 9.12 11.92 -21.04
N ALA A 7 8.94 13.07 -20.39
CA ALA A 7 9.94 13.63 -19.47
C ALA A 7 10.16 12.73 -18.24
N ILE A 8 9.09 12.20 -17.63
CA ILE A 8 9.19 11.27 -16.50
C ILE A 8 9.82 9.95 -16.95
N GLN A 9 9.50 9.46 -18.15
CA GLN A 9 10.12 8.24 -18.68
C GLN A 9 11.61 8.42 -18.95
N LEU A 10 12.01 9.58 -19.48
CA LEU A 10 13.42 9.94 -19.63
C LEU A 10 14.11 10.00 -18.27
N LEU A 11 13.50 10.64 -17.27
CA LEU A 11 14.06 10.67 -15.91
C LEU A 11 14.23 9.27 -15.32
N ASN A 12 13.22 8.39 -15.44
CA ASN A 12 13.31 7.01 -14.99
C ASN A 12 14.43 6.24 -15.73
N TYR A 13 14.66 6.54 -17.01
CA TYR A 13 15.78 5.98 -17.76
C TYR A 13 17.13 6.45 -17.25
N LEU A 14 17.30 7.75 -17.03
CA LEU A 14 18.53 8.33 -16.48
C LEU A 14 18.83 7.81 -15.07
N LEU A 15 17.80 7.53 -14.27
CA LEU A 15 17.93 6.98 -12.91
C LEU A 15 18.00 5.44 -12.85
N GLY A 16 17.97 4.74 -13.99
CA GLY A 16 18.07 3.27 -14.05
C GLY A 16 16.80 2.50 -13.66
N ALA A 17 15.66 3.16 -13.49
CA ALA A 17 14.37 2.57 -13.11
C ALA A 17 13.33 2.55 -14.25
N TRP A 18 13.79 2.53 -15.51
CA TRP A 18 12.92 2.65 -16.69
C TRP A 18 11.88 1.52 -16.80
N ARG A 19 12.23 0.30 -16.40
CA ARG A 19 11.30 -0.85 -16.47
C ARG A 19 10.08 -0.61 -15.60
N GLN A 20 10.32 -0.17 -14.36
CA GLN A 20 9.28 0.17 -13.39
C GLN A 20 8.48 1.38 -13.89
N GLY A 21 9.15 2.42 -14.39
CA GLY A 21 8.49 3.60 -14.94
C GLY A 21 7.51 3.29 -16.07
N VAL A 22 7.91 2.48 -17.06
CA VAL A 22 7.04 2.04 -18.17
C VAL A 22 5.86 1.22 -17.66
N LEU A 23 6.09 0.27 -16.75
CA LEU A 23 5.01 -0.55 -16.18
C LEU A 23 4.02 0.27 -15.35
N ILE A 24 4.50 1.23 -14.55
CA ILE A 24 3.64 2.15 -13.80
C ILE A 24 2.76 2.96 -14.75
N ALA A 25 3.30 3.47 -15.86
CA ALA A 25 2.52 4.20 -16.85
C ALA A 25 1.42 3.32 -17.49
N GLN A 26 1.73 2.06 -17.81
CA GLN A 26 0.74 1.11 -18.34
C GLN A 26 -0.34 0.78 -17.32
N VAL A 27 0.02 0.53 -16.05
CA VAL A 27 -0.94 0.28 -14.96
C VAL A 27 -1.79 1.52 -14.71
N ALA A 28 -1.23 2.72 -14.76
CA ALA A 28 -1.97 3.96 -14.60
C ALA A 28 -3.02 4.15 -15.72
N TRP A 29 -2.69 3.79 -16.95
CA TRP A 29 -3.64 3.78 -18.07
C TRP A 29 -4.75 2.72 -17.87
N LEU A 30 -4.40 1.49 -17.51
CA LEU A 30 -5.37 0.43 -17.18
C LEU A 30 -6.31 0.85 -16.04
N TYR A 31 -5.77 1.52 -15.02
CA TYR A 31 -6.50 1.97 -13.85
C TYR A 31 -7.46 3.13 -14.18
N ASN A 32 -6.98 4.16 -14.88
CA ASN A 32 -7.73 5.40 -15.08
C ASN A 32 -8.57 5.41 -16.37
N ASP A 33 -7.97 5.04 -17.50
CA ASP A 33 -8.59 5.18 -18.83
C ASP A 33 -9.44 3.97 -19.20
N LEU A 34 -9.06 2.78 -18.75
CA LEU A 34 -9.83 1.55 -18.96
C LEU A 34 -10.79 1.19 -17.81
N GLY A 35 -10.94 2.08 -16.83
CA GLY A 35 -11.90 1.91 -15.73
C GLY A 35 -11.52 0.85 -14.71
N GLY A 36 -10.29 0.34 -14.72
CA GLY A 36 -9.82 -0.65 -13.75
C GLY A 36 -9.89 -0.19 -12.30
N GLY A 37 -9.78 1.12 -12.07
CA GLY A 37 -9.92 1.76 -10.77
C GLY A 37 -11.37 1.91 -10.28
N ASP A 38 -12.35 1.65 -11.14
CA ASP A 38 -13.77 1.75 -10.81
C ASP A 38 -14.37 0.43 -10.31
N GLU A 39 -13.65 -0.68 -10.50
CA GLU A 39 -14.03 -2.02 -10.03
C GLU A 39 -13.37 -2.36 -8.67
N PRO A 40 -14.13 -2.86 -7.68
CA PRO A 40 -13.73 -2.87 -6.27
C PRO A 40 -12.46 -3.68 -6.00
N PHE A 41 -12.42 -4.91 -6.51
CA PHE A 41 -11.31 -5.84 -6.25
C PHE A 41 -10.16 -5.65 -7.23
N VAL A 42 -10.47 -5.31 -8.48
CA VAL A 42 -9.47 -5.07 -9.53
C VAL A 42 -8.61 -3.87 -9.17
N ARG A 43 -9.21 -2.81 -8.61
CA ARG A 43 -8.53 -1.64 -8.12
C ARG A 43 -7.44 -1.98 -7.09
N GLU A 44 -7.76 -2.82 -6.09
CA GLU A 44 -6.79 -3.19 -5.06
C GLU A 44 -5.61 -4.00 -5.62
N ILE A 45 -5.86 -4.83 -6.65
CA ILE A 45 -4.80 -5.55 -7.37
C ILE A 45 -3.86 -4.56 -8.07
N PHE A 46 -4.39 -3.57 -8.79
CA PHE A 46 -3.57 -2.54 -9.43
C PHE A 46 -2.77 -1.72 -8.41
N LEU A 47 -3.38 -1.37 -7.27
CA LEU A 47 -2.68 -0.68 -6.19
C LEU A 47 -1.55 -1.53 -5.62
N ALA A 48 -1.76 -2.82 -5.35
CA ALA A 48 -0.71 -3.71 -4.87
C ALA A 48 0.45 -3.83 -5.88
N VAL A 49 0.14 -3.97 -7.17
CA VAL A 49 1.15 -4.04 -8.25
C VAL A 49 1.95 -2.74 -8.33
N VAL A 50 1.29 -1.58 -8.35
CA VAL A 50 1.99 -0.30 -8.50
C VAL A 50 2.87 0.02 -7.30
N PHE A 51 2.43 -0.32 -6.07
CA PHE A 51 3.27 -0.19 -4.89
C PHE A 51 4.47 -1.13 -4.94
N GLY A 52 4.32 -2.36 -5.43
CA GLY A 52 5.44 -3.26 -5.70
C GLY A 52 6.44 -2.67 -6.71
N LEU A 53 5.95 -2.05 -7.77
CA LEU A 53 6.79 -1.35 -8.76
C LEU A 53 7.51 -0.14 -8.16
N PHE A 54 6.83 0.64 -7.30
CA PHE A 54 7.47 1.75 -6.59
C PHE A 54 8.55 1.28 -5.63
N ASN A 55 8.32 0.19 -4.89
CA ASN A 55 9.32 -0.38 -3.96
C ASN A 55 10.56 -0.88 -4.71
N ASN A 56 10.36 -1.60 -5.81
CA ASN A 56 11.45 -2.09 -6.65
C ASN A 56 12.19 -0.95 -7.36
N GLY A 57 11.46 0.04 -7.87
CA GLY A 57 12.01 1.19 -8.59
C GLY A 57 12.82 2.10 -7.67
N SER A 58 12.30 2.44 -6.49
CA SER A 58 13.02 3.27 -5.52
C SER A 58 14.30 2.60 -5.04
N LEU A 59 14.29 1.28 -4.84
CA LEU A 59 15.49 0.51 -4.50
C LEU A 59 16.51 0.51 -5.64
N ALA A 60 16.07 0.35 -6.89
CA ALA A 60 16.94 0.45 -8.07
C ALA A 60 17.64 1.81 -8.14
N VAL A 61 16.91 2.90 -7.89
CA VAL A 61 17.47 4.26 -7.85
C VAL A 61 18.45 4.43 -6.68
N ALA A 62 18.11 3.91 -5.49
CA ALA A 62 18.94 4.04 -4.29
C ALA A 62 20.26 3.26 -4.39
N ILE A 63 20.26 2.08 -5.01
CA ILE A 63 21.45 1.25 -5.22
C ILE A 63 22.27 1.73 -6.42
N GLY A 64 21.62 2.22 -7.48
CA GLY A 64 22.27 2.69 -8.70
C GLY A 64 22.79 1.56 -9.59
N PRO A 65 23.91 1.75 -10.32
CA PRO A 65 24.39 0.83 -11.36
C PRO A 65 24.66 -0.62 -10.91
N GLY A 66 24.80 -0.88 -9.61
CA GLY A 66 24.97 -2.21 -9.04
C GLY A 66 23.66 -3.00 -8.85
N TYR A 67 22.51 -2.42 -9.18
CA TYR A 67 21.23 -3.07 -8.96
C TYR A 67 20.99 -4.23 -9.93
N SER A 68 20.95 -5.46 -9.41
CA SER A 68 20.69 -6.67 -10.18
C SER A 68 19.28 -7.26 -9.97
N GLY A 69 18.40 -6.53 -9.29
CA GLY A 69 17.07 -7.03 -8.91
C GLY A 69 16.95 -7.32 -7.41
N LEU A 70 15.74 -7.71 -6.99
CA LEU A 70 15.47 -8.06 -5.60
C LEU A 70 16.13 -9.40 -5.24
N SER A 71 16.77 -9.45 -4.07
CA SER A 71 17.17 -10.71 -3.45
C SER A 71 15.93 -11.56 -3.12
N ARG A 72 16.11 -12.85 -2.84
CA ARG A 72 15.00 -13.73 -2.43
C ARG A 72 14.26 -13.18 -1.21
N GLN A 73 14.99 -12.64 -0.24
CA GLN A 73 14.43 -11.99 0.95
C GLN A 73 13.72 -10.68 0.59
N GLY A 74 14.30 -9.85 -0.27
CA GLY A 74 13.68 -8.61 -0.75
C GLY A 74 12.39 -8.86 -1.53
N LEU A 75 12.36 -9.91 -2.34
CA LEU A 75 11.15 -10.35 -3.05
C LEU A 75 10.08 -10.84 -2.08
N ALA A 76 10.43 -11.67 -1.11
CA ALA A 76 9.49 -12.12 -0.07
C ALA A 76 8.90 -10.94 0.70
N TRP A 77 9.75 -9.96 1.06
CA TRP A 77 9.32 -8.75 1.73
C TRP A 77 8.41 -7.87 0.86
N ALA A 78 8.74 -7.69 -0.42
CA ALA A 78 7.90 -6.98 -1.37
C ALA A 78 6.52 -7.64 -1.54
N MET A 79 6.45 -8.98 -1.51
CA MET A 79 5.19 -9.72 -1.56
C MET A 79 4.35 -9.53 -0.29
N ILE A 80 4.98 -9.49 0.89
CA ILE A 80 4.31 -9.17 2.15
C ILE A 80 3.70 -7.77 2.08
N LEU A 81 4.49 -6.76 1.68
CA LEU A 81 4.01 -5.38 1.52
C LEU A 81 2.92 -5.27 0.45
N GLY A 82 3.03 -6.02 -0.65
CA GLY A 82 1.98 -6.12 -1.66
C GLY A 82 0.68 -6.66 -1.07
N GLY A 83 0.75 -7.69 -0.23
CA GLY A 83 -0.38 -8.24 0.51
C GLY A 83 -0.99 -7.23 1.50
N VAL A 84 -0.16 -6.46 2.19
CA VAL A 84 -0.60 -5.35 3.06
C VAL A 84 -1.45 -4.35 2.27
N ILE A 85 -0.93 -3.86 1.15
CA ILE A 85 -1.64 -2.90 0.30
C ILE A 85 -2.93 -3.53 -0.23
N LEU A 86 -2.86 -4.72 -0.81
CA LEU A 86 -4.00 -5.42 -1.41
C LEU A 86 -5.20 -5.56 -0.46
N THR A 87 -4.96 -5.81 0.83
CA THR A 87 -6.04 -6.12 1.77
C THR A 87 -6.44 -4.97 2.68
N THR A 88 -5.58 -3.96 2.86
CA THR A 88 -5.82 -2.87 3.82
C THR A 88 -5.91 -1.48 3.20
N MET A 89 -5.52 -1.28 1.93
CA MET A 89 -5.59 0.02 1.27
C MET A 89 -7.03 0.55 1.13
N GLN A 90 -8.02 -0.35 1.09
CA GLN A 90 -9.46 -0.02 1.19
C GLN A 90 -9.84 0.83 2.42
N VAL A 91 -8.97 1.00 3.43
CA VAL A 91 -9.19 1.96 4.52
C VAL A 91 -9.38 3.41 4.03
N GLN A 92 -8.84 3.75 2.85
CA GLN A 92 -9.09 5.04 2.21
C GLN A 92 -10.56 5.24 1.80
N ASP A 93 -11.27 4.15 1.48
CA ASP A 93 -12.65 4.22 1.01
C ASP A 93 -13.58 4.70 2.13
N LEU A 94 -13.25 4.42 3.40
CA LEU A 94 -14.07 4.79 4.55
C LEU A 94 -14.31 6.30 4.64
N LYS A 95 -13.29 7.10 4.35
CA LYS A 95 -13.39 8.57 4.30
C LYS A 95 -13.94 9.10 2.97
N ASP A 96 -13.78 8.35 1.89
CA ASP A 96 -14.07 8.78 0.51
C ASP A 96 -15.43 8.31 -0.02
N GLN A 97 -16.24 7.64 0.81
CA GLN A 97 -17.55 7.09 0.40
C GLN A 97 -18.44 8.08 -0.37
N ALA A 98 -18.51 9.34 0.07
CA ALA A 98 -19.35 10.34 -0.58
C ALA A 98 -18.84 10.68 -1.99
N GLY A 99 -17.52 10.84 -2.16
CA GLY A 99 -16.89 11.08 -3.45
C GLY A 99 -17.03 9.88 -4.39
N ASP A 100 -16.91 8.67 -3.85
CA ASP A 100 -17.07 7.42 -4.60
C ASP A 100 -18.49 7.26 -5.13
N LYS A 101 -19.50 7.56 -4.30
CA LYS A 101 -20.91 7.58 -4.72
C LYS A 101 -21.15 8.59 -5.84
N LEU A 102 -20.62 9.81 -5.72
CA LEU A 102 -20.79 10.85 -6.74
C LEU A 102 -20.14 10.48 -8.07
N ARG A 103 -19.01 9.77 -8.04
CA ARG A 103 -18.30 9.28 -9.23
C ARG A 103 -18.93 8.01 -9.83
N GLY A 104 -19.84 7.35 -9.11
CA GLY A 104 -20.34 6.02 -9.50
C GLY A 104 -19.31 4.90 -9.33
N ARG A 105 -18.26 5.14 -8.52
CA ARG A 105 -17.17 4.19 -8.27
C ARG A 105 -17.61 3.10 -7.30
N LYS A 106 -17.38 1.84 -7.64
CA LYS A 106 -17.71 0.69 -6.78
C LYS A 106 -16.52 0.38 -5.85
N SER A 107 -16.36 1.13 -4.77
CA SER A 107 -15.35 0.77 -3.75
C SER A 107 -15.79 -0.44 -2.92
N ILE A 108 -14.86 -1.19 -2.28
CA ILE A 108 -15.21 -2.37 -1.48
C ILE A 108 -16.20 -2.00 -0.37
N CYS A 109 -15.97 -0.86 0.29
CA CYS A 109 -16.85 -0.33 1.32
C CYS A 109 -18.29 -0.09 0.80
N LEU A 110 -18.46 0.41 -0.42
CA LEU A 110 -19.78 0.65 -1.02
C LEU A 110 -20.40 -0.61 -1.64
N HIS A 111 -19.58 -1.49 -2.19
CA HIS A 111 -20.02 -2.67 -2.93
C HIS A 111 -20.37 -3.85 -2.02
N VAL A 112 -19.51 -4.14 -1.04
CA VAL A 112 -19.67 -5.27 -0.10
C VAL A 112 -20.32 -4.80 1.21
N GLY A 113 -20.01 -3.58 1.63
CA GLY A 113 -20.56 -2.96 2.83
C GLY A 113 -19.50 -2.44 3.78
N GLU A 114 -19.85 -1.38 4.50
CA GLU A 114 -18.94 -0.68 5.41
C GLU A 114 -18.47 -1.55 6.57
N GLU A 115 -19.38 -2.33 7.17
CA GLU A 115 -19.04 -3.19 8.31
C GLU A 115 -18.02 -4.27 7.93
N PHE A 116 -18.23 -4.93 6.79
CA PHE A 116 -17.27 -5.89 6.25
C PHE A 116 -15.91 -5.25 5.98
N SER A 117 -15.89 -4.07 5.35
CA SER A 117 -14.65 -3.35 5.08
C SER A 117 -13.90 -3.02 6.37
N ARG A 118 -14.58 -2.48 7.38
CA ARG A 118 -13.96 -2.15 8.69
C ARG A 118 -13.41 -3.38 9.40
N ILE A 119 -14.17 -4.47 9.47
CA ILE A 119 -13.73 -5.71 10.14
C ILE A 119 -12.55 -6.32 9.38
N SER A 120 -12.64 -6.42 8.04
CA SER A 120 -11.56 -7.00 7.23
C SER A 120 -10.26 -6.19 7.35
N ILE A 121 -10.32 -4.85 7.31
CA ILE A 121 -9.16 -3.98 7.55
C ILE A 121 -8.54 -4.27 8.92
N ALA A 122 -9.34 -4.33 9.98
CA ALA A 122 -8.83 -4.60 11.33
C ALA A 122 -8.15 -5.97 11.44
N VAL A 123 -8.76 -7.02 10.86
CA VAL A 123 -8.20 -8.37 10.81
C VAL A 123 -6.86 -8.39 10.06
N PHE A 124 -6.80 -7.78 8.88
CA PHE A 124 -5.58 -7.78 8.06
C PHE A 124 -4.48 -6.91 8.65
N VAL A 125 -4.80 -5.77 9.29
CA VAL A 125 -3.80 -4.97 10.02
C VAL A 125 -3.16 -5.78 11.15
N CYS A 126 -3.96 -6.54 11.91
CA CYS A 126 -3.45 -7.45 12.93
C CYS A 126 -2.55 -8.53 12.33
N LEU A 127 -3.06 -9.27 11.33
CA LEU A 127 -2.34 -10.33 10.65
C LEU A 127 -0.99 -9.86 10.13
N TRP A 128 -0.97 -8.76 9.38
CA TRP A 128 0.25 -8.27 8.75
C TRP A 128 1.25 -7.69 9.75
N SER A 129 0.79 -7.15 10.88
CA SER A 129 1.68 -6.74 11.97
C SER A 129 2.45 -7.94 12.53
N CYS A 130 1.75 -9.07 12.76
CA CYS A 130 2.36 -10.30 13.24
C CYS A 130 3.29 -10.93 12.20
N VAL A 131 2.83 -11.07 10.95
CA VAL A 131 3.63 -11.65 9.85
C VAL A 131 4.90 -10.83 9.61
N SER A 132 4.79 -9.50 9.59
CA SER A 132 5.94 -8.64 9.35
C SER A 132 6.96 -8.70 10.49
N GLY A 133 6.49 -8.64 11.74
CA GLY A 133 7.36 -8.77 12.91
C GLY A 133 8.09 -10.11 12.96
N TYR A 134 7.39 -11.21 12.66
CA TYR A 134 7.99 -12.55 12.55
C TYR A 134 9.02 -12.63 11.43
N SER A 135 8.72 -12.08 10.25
CA SER A 135 9.60 -12.18 9.07
C SER A 135 10.98 -11.51 9.26
N TRP A 136 11.06 -10.49 10.12
CA TRP A 136 12.30 -9.74 10.40
C TRP A 136 12.92 -10.07 11.76
N GLY A 137 12.32 -10.98 12.54
CA GLY A 137 12.86 -11.39 13.85
C GLY A 137 13.11 -10.22 14.80
N VAL A 138 12.24 -9.21 14.78
CA VAL A 138 12.51 -7.94 15.47
C VAL A 138 12.42 -8.07 16.99
N SER A 139 13.11 -7.18 17.70
CA SER A 139 13.05 -7.12 19.16
C SER A 139 11.63 -6.91 19.69
N LEU A 140 11.39 -7.33 20.93
CA LEU A 140 10.10 -7.10 21.60
C LEU A 140 9.70 -5.62 21.65
N LEU A 141 10.68 -4.70 21.70
CA LEU A 141 10.42 -3.26 21.70
C LEU A 141 9.92 -2.78 20.32
N ALA A 142 10.53 -3.23 19.23
CA ALA A 142 10.07 -2.89 17.89
C ALA A 142 8.69 -3.51 17.60
N LEU A 143 8.48 -4.76 18.05
CA LEU A 143 7.19 -5.43 17.94
C LEU A 143 6.09 -4.73 18.74
N SER A 144 6.39 -4.27 19.97
CA SER A 144 5.40 -3.58 20.80
C SER A 144 4.99 -2.24 20.21
N LEU A 145 5.93 -1.48 19.63
CA LEU A 145 5.62 -0.23 18.94
C LEU A 145 4.62 -0.46 17.78
N ILE A 146 4.89 -1.45 16.92
CA ILE A 146 4.01 -1.79 15.80
C ILE A 146 2.66 -2.28 16.30
N ALA A 147 2.65 -3.14 17.31
CA ALA A 147 1.42 -3.69 17.89
C ALA A 147 0.54 -2.59 18.50
N ILE A 148 1.12 -1.61 19.19
CA ILE A 148 0.39 -0.47 19.76
C ILE A 148 -0.27 0.34 18.64
N VAL A 149 0.49 0.72 17.61
CA VAL A 149 -0.06 1.51 16.50
C VAL A 149 -1.13 0.72 15.74
N ALA A 150 -0.90 -0.58 15.48
CA ALA A 150 -1.87 -1.47 14.86
C ALA A 150 -3.16 -1.57 15.68
N ALA A 151 -3.06 -1.75 17.00
CA ALA A 151 -4.22 -1.82 17.89
C ALA A 151 -5.03 -0.53 17.87
N VAL A 152 -4.37 0.63 17.85
CA VAL A 152 -5.06 1.92 17.72
C VAL A 152 -5.75 2.04 16.37
N VAL A 153 -5.10 1.66 15.26
CA VAL A 153 -5.74 1.63 13.93
C VAL A 153 -6.99 0.74 13.95
N MET A 154 -6.86 -0.50 14.42
CA MET A 154 -7.96 -1.47 14.50
C MET A 154 -9.14 -0.94 15.33
N ALA A 155 -8.86 -0.45 16.53
CA ALA A 155 -9.89 0.10 17.42
C ALA A 155 -10.60 1.30 16.77
N ARG A 156 -9.84 2.21 16.13
CA ARG A 156 -10.42 3.38 15.47
C ARG A 156 -11.26 3.00 14.25
N VAL A 157 -10.79 2.06 13.43
CA VAL A 157 -11.53 1.57 12.25
C VAL A 157 -12.90 1.01 12.65
N VAL A 158 -12.97 0.27 13.76
CA VAL A 158 -14.22 -0.39 14.20
C VAL A 158 -15.14 0.55 14.98
N LEU A 159 -14.58 1.32 15.92
CA LEU A 159 -15.35 2.05 16.94
C LEU A 159 -15.68 3.50 16.58
N VAL A 160 -14.85 4.17 15.79
CA VAL A 160 -14.98 5.62 15.54
C VAL A 160 -15.39 5.89 14.10
N ARG A 161 -16.69 6.12 13.88
CA ARG A 161 -17.28 6.24 12.54
C ARG A 161 -17.68 7.67 12.22
N SER A 162 -16.89 8.34 11.40
CA SER A 162 -17.25 9.58 10.72
C SER A 162 -16.23 9.88 9.62
N PRO A 163 -16.58 10.61 8.55
CA PRO A 163 -15.62 10.92 7.48
C PRO A 163 -14.35 11.63 7.98
N THR A 164 -14.49 12.53 8.97
CA THR A 164 -13.35 13.23 9.58
C THR A 164 -12.53 12.33 10.47
N ALA A 165 -13.15 11.38 11.18
CA ALA A 165 -12.45 10.37 11.95
C ALA A 165 -11.72 9.38 11.06
N ASP A 166 -12.37 8.89 10.00
CA ASP A 166 -11.80 7.96 9.01
C ASP A 166 -10.62 8.59 8.28
N ALA A 167 -10.65 9.90 8.01
CA ALA A 167 -9.49 10.62 7.48
C ALA A 167 -8.28 10.62 8.44
N LYS A 168 -8.52 10.73 9.75
CA LYS A 168 -7.46 10.60 10.75
C LYS A 168 -6.98 9.15 10.87
N THR A 169 -7.89 8.19 10.81
CA THR A 169 -7.58 6.75 10.84
C THR A 169 -6.74 6.35 9.63
N TRP A 170 -7.04 6.85 8.43
CA TRP A 170 -6.22 6.64 7.23
C TRP A 170 -4.79 7.16 7.40
N ARG A 171 -4.60 8.36 7.98
CA ARG A 171 -3.25 8.89 8.29
C ARG A 171 -2.51 8.03 9.31
N LEU A 172 -3.21 7.52 10.32
CA LEU A 172 -2.61 6.60 11.29
C LEU A 172 -2.24 5.26 10.64
N TRP A 173 -3.06 4.77 9.72
CA TRP A 173 -2.72 3.59 8.91
C TRP A 173 -1.49 3.85 8.02
N CYS A 174 -1.34 5.04 7.42
CA CYS A 174 -0.11 5.40 6.70
C CYS A 174 1.12 5.42 7.60
N PHE A 175 0.96 5.88 8.84
CA PHE A 175 2.03 5.82 9.84
C PHE A 175 2.39 4.38 10.20
N TRP A 176 1.39 3.53 10.47
CA TRP A 176 1.58 2.08 10.66
C TRP A 176 2.30 1.43 9.48
N LEU A 177 1.88 1.73 8.24
CA LEU A 177 2.51 1.21 7.03
C LEU A 177 3.99 1.66 6.95
N SER A 178 4.28 2.93 7.26
CA SER A 178 5.65 3.44 7.31
C SER A 178 6.52 2.70 8.33
N LEU A 179 5.96 2.34 9.49
CA LEU A 179 6.66 1.51 10.48
C LEU A 179 6.97 0.11 9.94
N LEU A 180 6.05 -0.50 9.17
CA LEU A 180 6.34 -1.76 8.48
C LEU A 180 7.51 -1.60 7.50
N TYR A 181 7.51 -0.55 6.67
CA TYR A 181 8.64 -0.27 5.77
C TYR A 181 9.99 -0.11 6.48
N ALA A 182 9.98 0.39 7.72
CA ALA A 182 11.18 0.59 8.53
C ALA A 182 11.65 -0.68 9.26
N LEU A 183 10.85 -1.75 9.32
CA LEU A 183 11.19 -3.00 10.00
C LEU A 183 12.56 -3.59 9.64
N PRO A 184 12.99 -3.63 8.36
CA PRO A 184 14.30 -4.16 7.99
C PRO A 184 15.47 -3.49 8.72
N VAL A 185 15.31 -2.24 9.17
CA VAL A 185 16.35 -1.49 9.91
C VAL A 185 16.51 -2.02 11.34
N PHE A 186 15.45 -2.61 11.90
CA PHE A 186 15.41 -3.07 13.30
C PHE A 186 15.42 -4.60 13.42
N GLY A 187 15.47 -5.31 12.29
CA GLY A 187 15.57 -6.77 12.26
C GLY A 187 16.96 -7.25 12.62
N ALA A 188 17.03 -8.46 13.18
CA ALA A 188 18.31 -9.15 13.33
C ALA A 188 18.82 -9.52 11.93
N LEU A 189 19.97 -8.94 11.54
CA LEU A 189 20.72 -9.31 10.34
C LEU A 189 21.26 -10.74 10.44
#